data_AF-A0A8T0JXX7-F1
#
_entry.id   AF-A0A8T0JXX7-F1
#
_cell.length_a   1.000
_cell.length_b   1.000
_cell.length_c   1.000
_cell.angle_alpha   90.00
_cell.angle_beta   90.00
_cell.angle_gamma   90.00
#
_symmetry.space_group_name_H-M   'P 1'
#
loop_
_entity.id
_entity.type
_entity.pdbx_description
1 polymer ?
#
loop_
_entity_poly.entity_id
_entity_poly.type
_entity_poly.pdbx_seq_one_letter_code
_entity_poly.pdbx_strand_id
1 'polypeptide(L)'
;MVTGQANTISGVHCYNKASGFGGTGIYLKLPGLTQTRIVNSYMDYTNIVAEDPVQLHISSSFFLGDANIVLKSVKGIVNGLNIVDNMFSGLNHGVDVVKLDQSNGPFNQIDQVFVARNVVKGMNLKATVAKMTMQGNGTSWTADFSKLLLFPNLIKHVVYTLIVNGSTFPNHALRNASHNRVVIETNEAVTANVFVAVDQSIAS
;
A
#
# COMPACT_ATOMS: atom_id res chain seq x y z
N MET A 1 -23.73 4.84 -4.42
CA MET A 1 -22.92 5.16 -5.62
C MET A 1 -22.76 6.66 -5.72
N VAL A 2 -21.55 7.14 -6.01
CA VAL A 2 -21.20 8.56 -6.10
C VAL A 2 -20.69 8.82 -7.52
N THR A 3 -21.31 9.78 -8.21
CA THR A 3 -21.05 10.12 -9.63
C THR A 3 -20.76 11.61 -9.83
N GLY A 4 -20.59 12.38 -8.75
CA GLY A 4 -20.13 13.78 -8.78
C GLY A 4 -18.81 13.96 -8.01
N GLN A 5 -18.08 15.03 -8.27
CA GLN A 5 -16.76 15.30 -7.69
C GLN A 5 -16.87 16.04 -6.35
N ALA A 6 -15.73 16.29 -5.69
CA ALA A 6 -15.61 17.20 -4.54
C ALA A 6 -16.43 16.82 -3.29
N ASN A 7 -16.83 15.55 -3.13
CA ASN A 7 -17.65 15.13 -2.00
C ASN A 7 -16.86 15.01 -0.70
N THR A 8 -17.59 15.15 0.41
CA THR A 8 -17.15 14.69 1.73
C THR A 8 -18.20 13.73 2.28
N ILE A 9 -17.79 12.49 2.54
CA ILE A 9 -18.60 11.46 3.18
C ILE A 9 -18.03 11.25 4.57
N SER A 10 -18.84 11.46 5.60
CA SER A 10 -18.40 11.37 6.99
C SER A 10 -19.46 10.77 7.89
N GLY A 11 -19.04 9.96 8.86
CA GLY A 11 -19.95 9.39 9.87
C GLY A 11 -20.94 8.37 9.32
N VAL A 12 -20.70 7.83 8.12
CA VAL A 12 -21.61 6.84 7.53
C VAL A 12 -21.27 5.44 8.00
N HIS A 13 -22.31 4.64 8.26
CA HIS A 13 -22.19 3.21 8.49
C HIS A 13 -22.76 2.48 7.26
N CYS A 14 -21.90 1.83 6.51
CA CYS A 14 -22.26 1.05 5.33
C CYS A 14 -22.33 -0.43 5.67
N TYR A 15 -23.56 -0.93 5.83
CA TYR A 15 -23.86 -2.35 6.01
C TYR A 15 -24.64 -2.86 4.79
N ASN A 16 -24.18 -3.95 4.19
CA ASN A 16 -24.83 -4.64 3.07
C ASN A 16 -24.27 -6.08 2.99
N LYS A 17 -24.62 -6.82 1.93
CA LYS A 17 -23.98 -8.08 1.53
C LYS A 17 -22.45 -7.96 1.64
N ALA A 18 -21.78 -8.95 2.25
CA ALA A 18 -20.34 -8.87 2.44
C ALA A 18 -19.58 -8.75 1.10
N SER A 19 -18.42 -8.09 1.11
CA SER A 19 -17.64 -7.79 -0.09
C SER A 19 -17.17 -9.05 -0.81
N GLY A 20 -16.90 -10.13 -0.06
CA GLY A 20 -16.60 -11.45 -0.64
C GLY A 20 -17.72 -12.02 -1.51
N PHE A 21 -18.95 -11.55 -1.33
CA PHE A 21 -20.10 -11.93 -2.16
C PHE A 21 -20.56 -10.80 -3.09
N GLY A 22 -19.72 -9.78 -3.31
CA GLY A 22 -19.93 -8.71 -4.28
C GLY A 22 -20.69 -7.48 -3.75
N GLY A 23 -20.89 -7.33 -2.44
CA GLY A 23 -21.48 -6.11 -1.91
C GLY A 23 -20.49 -4.96 -1.77
N THR A 24 -20.98 -3.75 -2.00
CA THR A 24 -20.19 -2.51 -1.96
C THR A 24 -20.92 -1.47 -1.11
N GLY A 25 -20.19 -0.88 -0.16
CA GLY A 25 -20.71 0.18 0.71
C GLY A 25 -20.68 1.51 -0.03
N ILE A 26 -19.49 1.91 -0.49
CA ILE A 26 -19.29 3.15 -1.26
C ILE A 26 -18.64 2.82 -2.60
N TYR A 27 -19.25 3.29 -3.68
CA TYR A 27 -18.70 3.17 -5.03
C TYR A 27 -18.48 4.57 -5.59
N LEU A 28 -17.24 4.95 -5.87
CA LEU A 28 -16.84 6.18 -6.54
C LEU A 28 -16.65 5.88 -8.04
N LYS A 29 -17.66 6.19 -8.85
CA LYS A 29 -17.69 5.86 -10.28
C LYS A 29 -17.31 7.08 -11.12
N LEU A 30 -16.08 7.55 -10.91
CA LEU A 30 -15.58 8.85 -11.37
C LEU A 30 -14.11 8.74 -11.79
N PRO A 31 -13.81 7.94 -12.84
CA PRO A 31 -12.44 7.68 -13.25
C PRO A 31 -11.73 8.98 -13.63
N GLY A 32 -10.65 9.30 -12.93
CA GLY A 32 -9.84 10.51 -13.15
C GLY A 32 -10.37 11.78 -12.50
N LEU A 33 -11.51 11.74 -11.79
CA LEU A 33 -12.28 12.92 -11.38
C LEU A 33 -12.75 12.90 -9.92
N THR A 34 -12.29 11.94 -9.12
CA THR A 34 -12.92 11.61 -7.82
C THR A 34 -12.99 12.78 -6.82
N GLN A 35 -11.86 13.45 -6.53
CA GLN A 35 -11.73 14.59 -5.60
C GLN A 35 -12.56 14.45 -4.30
N THR A 36 -12.59 13.27 -3.70
CA THR A 36 -13.53 12.94 -2.61
C THR A 36 -12.78 12.66 -1.32
N ARG A 37 -13.38 13.04 -0.19
CA ARG A 37 -12.94 12.69 1.17
C ARG A 37 -13.95 11.72 1.79
N ILE A 38 -13.48 10.58 2.27
CA ILE A 38 -14.25 9.62 3.06
C ILE A 38 -13.56 9.51 4.40
N VAL A 39 -14.21 10.00 5.45
CA VAL A 39 -13.58 10.12 6.77
C VAL A 39 -14.51 9.58 7.85
N ASN A 40 -13.98 9.14 8.99
CA ASN A 40 -14.76 8.81 10.19
C ASN A 40 -15.96 7.88 9.90
N SER A 41 -15.79 6.92 9.00
CA SER A 41 -16.87 6.06 8.51
C SER A 41 -16.65 4.61 8.93
N TYR A 42 -17.70 3.82 8.91
CA TYR A 42 -17.67 2.42 9.27
C TYR A 42 -18.16 1.56 8.09
N MET A 43 -17.27 0.72 7.58
CA MET A 43 -17.56 -0.29 6.55
C MET A 43 -17.77 -1.65 7.23
N ASP A 44 -19.02 -2.09 7.34
CA ASP A 44 -19.38 -3.34 7.99
C ASP A 44 -19.54 -4.45 6.94
N TYR A 45 -18.51 -5.29 6.80
CA TYR A 45 -18.35 -6.33 5.79
C TYR A 45 -18.34 -5.85 4.33
N THR A 46 -18.59 -4.57 4.04
CA THR A 46 -18.66 -4.02 2.69
C THR A 46 -17.38 -3.28 2.32
N ASN A 47 -17.11 -3.10 1.03
CA ASN A 47 -15.90 -2.40 0.57
C ASN A 47 -16.18 -0.95 0.10
N ILE A 48 -15.10 -0.21 -0.08
CA ILE A 48 -15.06 1.00 -0.91
C ILE A 48 -14.44 0.63 -2.25
N VAL A 49 -15.08 1.00 -3.35
CA VAL A 49 -14.52 0.85 -4.71
C VAL A 49 -14.32 2.23 -5.30
N ALA A 50 -13.12 2.51 -5.83
CA ALA A 50 -12.80 3.76 -6.50
C ALA A 50 -12.19 3.49 -7.88
N GLU A 51 -12.85 3.96 -8.93
CA GLU A 51 -12.33 3.92 -10.30
C GLU A 51 -11.35 5.06 -10.54
N ASP A 52 -10.14 4.74 -11.02
CA ASP A 52 -9.03 5.65 -11.31
C ASP A 52 -8.97 6.90 -10.39
N PRO A 53 -8.72 6.72 -9.08
CA PRO A 53 -8.89 7.79 -8.11
C PRO A 53 -7.91 8.94 -8.33
N VAL A 54 -8.44 10.16 -8.34
CA VAL A 54 -7.67 11.41 -8.36
C VAL A 54 -8.08 12.25 -7.15
N GLN A 55 -7.11 12.68 -6.33
CA GLN A 55 -7.30 13.45 -5.09
C GLN A 55 -8.34 12.80 -4.14
N LEU A 56 -8.20 11.51 -3.89
CA LEU A 56 -9.04 10.75 -2.98
C LEU A 56 -8.39 10.65 -1.61
N HIS A 57 -9.13 10.94 -0.54
CA HIS A 57 -8.69 10.78 0.84
C HIS A 57 -9.62 9.86 1.60
N ILE A 58 -9.10 8.78 2.16
CA ILE A 58 -9.82 7.82 3.00
C ILE A 58 -9.07 7.71 4.34
N SER A 59 -9.69 8.17 5.42
CA SER A 59 -9.02 8.18 6.73
C SER A 59 -9.94 8.00 7.92
N SER A 60 -9.33 7.66 9.06
CA SER A 60 -9.99 7.56 10.37
C SER A 60 -11.26 6.69 10.35
N SER A 61 -11.29 5.69 9.46
CA SER A 61 -12.43 4.82 9.25
C SER A 61 -12.17 3.41 9.77
N PHE A 62 -13.23 2.69 10.11
CA PHE A 62 -13.17 1.32 10.57
C PHE A 62 -13.72 0.36 9.49
N PHE A 63 -13.01 -0.72 9.24
CA PHE A 63 -13.35 -1.75 8.27
C PHE A 63 -13.44 -3.10 9.00
N LEU A 64 -14.63 -3.68 9.08
CA LEU A 64 -14.89 -4.96 9.74
C LEU A 64 -15.16 -6.08 8.72
N GLY A 65 -14.77 -7.31 9.06
CA GLY A 65 -15.27 -8.51 8.37
C GLY A 65 -14.70 -8.66 6.96
N ASP A 66 -13.41 -8.39 6.79
CA ASP A 66 -12.69 -8.38 5.51
C ASP A 66 -13.09 -7.24 4.55
N ALA A 67 -13.84 -6.25 5.04
CA ALA A 67 -14.04 -4.97 4.37
C ALA A 67 -12.69 -4.36 3.97
N ASN A 68 -12.59 -3.89 2.72
CA ASN A 68 -11.34 -3.40 2.13
C ASN A 68 -11.62 -2.20 1.21
N ILE A 69 -10.54 -1.66 0.64
CA ILE A 69 -10.59 -0.63 -0.39
C ILE A 69 -10.09 -1.23 -1.70
N VAL A 70 -10.87 -1.11 -2.76
CA VAL A 70 -10.52 -1.57 -4.10
C VAL A 70 -10.26 -0.36 -4.99
N LEU A 71 -9.03 -0.26 -5.49
CA LEU A 71 -8.65 0.70 -6.52
C LEU A 71 -8.83 0.00 -7.87
N LYS A 72 -9.79 0.47 -8.67
CA LYS A 72 -10.12 -0.12 -9.95
C LYS A 72 -9.51 0.70 -11.09
N SER A 73 -8.70 0.05 -11.90
CA SER A 73 -8.15 0.64 -13.12
C SER A 73 -9.23 0.66 -14.20
N VAL A 74 -9.47 1.81 -14.79
CA VAL A 74 -10.29 1.96 -16.01
C VAL A 74 -9.44 2.53 -17.15
N LYS A 75 -8.66 3.56 -16.85
CA LYS A 75 -7.64 4.19 -17.70
C LYS A 75 -6.23 4.03 -17.12
N GLY A 76 -6.11 3.48 -15.92
CA GLY A 76 -4.82 3.19 -15.29
C GLY A 76 -4.24 4.35 -14.48
N ILE A 77 -5.10 5.20 -13.89
CA ILE A 77 -4.67 6.42 -13.18
C ILE A 77 -4.90 6.28 -11.67
N VAL A 78 -3.88 6.59 -10.87
CA VAL A 78 -3.99 6.85 -9.43
C VAL A 78 -3.14 8.08 -9.12
N ASN A 79 -3.77 9.19 -8.74
CA ASN A 79 -3.06 10.42 -8.46
C ASN A 79 -3.56 11.09 -7.17
N GLY A 80 -2.67 11.43 -6.23
CA GLY A 80 -3.05 12.16 -5.03
C GLY A 80 -3.97 11.35 -4.11
N LEU A 81 -3.69 10.06 -3.96
CA LEU A 81 -4.48 9.13 -3.15
C LEU A 81 -3.88 9.05 -1.74
N ASN A 82 -4.73 9.21 -0.72
CA ASN A 82 -4.39 8.98 0.68
C ASN A 82 -5.33 7.93 1.27
N ILE A 83 -4.78 6.81 1.73
CA ILE A 83 -5.47 5.79 2.54
C ILE A 83 -4.70 5.65 3.84
N VAL A 84 -5.10 6.42 4.84
CA VAL A 84 -4.29 6.62 6.04
C VAL A 84 -5.09 6.56 7.33
N ASP A 85 -4.45 6.12 8.41
CA ASP A 85 -5.02 6.20 9.77
C ASP A 85 -6.35 5.43 9.92
N ASN A 86 -6.54 4.34 9.16
CA ASN A 86 -7.71 3.47 9.24
C ASN A 86 -7.44 2.22 10.09
N MET A 87 -8.52 1.65 10.62
CA MET A 87 -8.50 0.38 11.34
C MET A 87 -9.16 -0.72 10.50
N PHE A 88 -8.45 -1.82 10.25
CA PHE A 88 -8.96 -2.99 9.55
C PHE A 88 -9.01 -4.21 10.48
N SER A 89 -10.15 -4.88 10.53
CA SER A 89 -10.35 -6.10 11.32
C SER A 89 -11.05 -7.17 10.48
N GLY A 90 -10.28 -8.14 10.00
CA GLY A 90 -10.78 -9.25 9.19
C GLY A 90 -10.83 -10.58 9.92
N LEU A 91 -11.06 -11.63 9.13
CA LEU A 91 -11.36 -12.99 9.56
C LEU A 91 -10.21 -13.98 9.30
N ASN A 92 -9.02 -13.49 8.93
CA ASN A 92 -7.83 -14.27 8.54
C ASN A 92 -7.96 -15.01 7.20
N HIS A 93 -8.79 -14.53 6.28
CA HIS A 93 -8.93 -15.11 4.93
C HIS A 93 -7.84 -14.65 3.93
N GLY A 94 -6.78 -13.99 4.40
CA GLY A 94 -5.71 -13.47 3.54
C GLY A 94 -6.16 -12.33 2.63
N VAL A 95 -7.16 -11.54 3.05
CA VAL A 95 -7.66 -10.39 2.30
C VAL A 95 -6.77 -9.18 2.51
N ASP A 96 -6.32 -8.56 1.42
CA ASP A 96 -5.58 -7.29 1.47
C ASP A 96 -6.50 -6.12 1.86
N VAL A 97 -5.99 -5.22 2.70
CA VAL A 97 -6.71 -4.00 3.12
C VAL A 97 -6.93 -3.02 1.96
N VAL A 98 -6.01 -3.01 0.99
CA VAL A 98 -6.13 -2.28 -0.28
C VAL A 98 -5.84 -3.24 -1.42
N LYS A 99 -6.73 -3.31 -2.41
CA LYS A 99 -6.62 -4.18 -3.58
C LYS A 99 -6.53 -3.35 -4.85
N LEU A 100 -5.74 -3.83 -5.81
CA LEU A 100 -5.72 -3.31 -7.17
C LEU A 100 -6.60 -4.22 -8.05
N ASP A 101 -7.73 -3.71 -8.51
CA ASP A 101 -8.51 -4.34 -9.58
C ASP A 101 -8.00 -3.82 -10.92
N GLN A 102 -7.19 -4.65 -11.59
CA GLN A 102 -6.60 -4.37 -12.89
C GLN A 102 -7.25 -5.20 -14.01
N SER A 103 -8.49 -5.64 -13.81
CA SER A 103 -9.22 -6.43 -14.82
C SER A 103 -9.37 -5.73 -16.18
N ASN A 104 -9.37 -4.39 -16.20
CA ASN A 104 -9.41 -3.59 -17.43
C ASN A 104 -8.01 -3.13 -17.91
N GLY A 105 -6.94 -3.53 -17.23
CA GLY A 105 -5.57 -3.11 -17.52
C GLY A 105 -4.82 -2.59 -16.29
N PRO A 106 -3.48 -2.51 -16.35
CA PRO A 106 -2.66 -2.10 -15.22
C PRO A 106 -2.78 -0.60 -14.92
N PHE A 107 -2.47 -0.22 -13.68
CA PHE A 107 -2.17 1.17 -13.36
C PHE A 107 -0.81 1.56 -13.96
N ASN A 108 -0.78 2.62 -14.76
CA ASN A 108 0.42 3.08 -15.47
C ASN A 108 0.76 4.55 -15.18
N GLN A 109 -0.18 5.30 -14.60
CA GLN A 109 0.02 6.66 -14.11
C GLN A 109 -0.21 6.67 -12.60
N ILE A 110 0.88 6.54 -11.84
CA ILE A 110 0.85 6.42 -10.37
C ILE A 110 1.68 7.55 -9.76
N ASP A 111 0.99 8.52 -9.18
CA ASP A 111 1.61 9.71 -8.61
C ASP A 111 1.01 10.09 -7.24
N GLN A 112 1.85 10.54 -6.31
CA GLN A 112 1.43 11.03 -4.99
C GLN A 112 0.47 10.06 -4.26
N VAL A 113 0.88 8.79 -4.09
CA VAL A 113 0.03 7.74 -3.48
C VAL A 113 0.56 7.31 -2.11
N PHE A 114 -0.24 7.57 -1.08
CA PHE A 114 0.09 7.27 0.31
C PHE A 114 -0.88 6.23 0.87
N VAL A 115 -0.40 5.02 1.10
CA VAL A 115 -1.07 4.01 1.93
C VAL A 115 -0.19 3.78 3.14
N ALA A 116 -0.57 4.34 4.28
CA ALA A 116 0.30 4.42 5.44
C ALA A 116 -0.50 4.51 6.75
N ARG A 117 0.13 4.16 7.87
CA ARG A 117 -0.43 4.30 9.24
C ARG A 117 -1.80 3.61 9.43
N ASN A 118 -2.11 2.61 8.61
CA ASN A 118 -3.28 1.76 8.83
C ASN A 118 -2.89 0.66 9.83
N VAL A 119 -3.79 0.34 10.77
CA VAL A 119 -3.61 -0.75 11.71
C VAL A 119 -4.52 -1.91 11.30
N VAL A 120 -3.97 -3.13 11.34
CA VAL A 120 -4.58 -4.28 10.68
C VAL A 120 -4.57 -5.49 11.62
N LYS A 121 -5.73 -6.12 11.77
CA LYS A 121 -5.93 -7.39 12.46
C LYS A 121 -6.61 -8.37 11.51
N GLY A 122 -6.05 -9.56 11.32
CA GLY A 122 -6.68 -10.63 10.53
C GLY A 122 -6.82 -10.36 9.03
N MET A 123 -6.06 -9.40 8.49
CA MET A 123 -5.99 -9.05 7.06
C MET A 123 -4.53 -8.77 6.70
N ASN A 124 -4.21 -8.71 5.40
CA ASN A 124 -2.86 -8.37 4.96
C ASN A 124 -2.70 -6.85 4.86
N LEU A 125 -1.71 -6.32 5.58
CA LEU A 125 -1.32 -4.91 5.45
C LEU A 125 -0.76 -4.65 4.05
N LYS A 126 -1.22 -3.55 3.44
CA LYS A 126 -0.63 -2.96 2.24
C LYS A 126 -0.18 -1.53 2.54
N ALA A 127 0.95 -1.15 1.97
CA ALA A 127 1.55 0.16 2.18
C ALA A 127 2.28 0.65 0.92
N THR A 128 2.54 1.95 0.83
CA THR A 128 3.45 2.53 -0.17
C THR A 128 4.83 2.89 0.41
N VAL A 129 4.97 2.81 1.73
CA VAL A 129 6.24 2.95 2.45
C VAL A 129 6.41 1.75 3.36
N ALA A 130 7.58 1.11 3.32
CA ALA A 130 7.87 -0.06 4.13
C ALA A 130 9.31 -0.04 4.66
N LYS A 131 9.52 -0.72 5.79
CA LYS A 131 10.81 -0.85 6.47
C LYS A 131 11.07 -2.31 6.80
N MET A 132 12.31 -2.76 6.66
CA MET A 132 12.71 -4.13 6.99
C MET A 132 14.13 -4.13 7.57
N THR A 133 14.36 -5.01 8.55
CA THR A 133 15.69 -5.29 9.07
C THR A 133 16.06 -6.73 8.74
N MET A 134 17.29 -6.94 8.28
CA MET A 134 17.85 -8.26 8.01
C MET A 134 19.14 -8.41 8.80
N GLN A 135 19.32 -9.57 9.41
CA GLN A 135 20.57 -9.94 10.08
C GLN A 135 21.19 -11.11 9.33
N GLY A 136 22.50 -11.10 9.12
CA GLY A 136 23.17 -12.22 8.47
C GLY A 136 24.69 -12.08 8.41
N ASN A 137 25.35 -13.17 8.01
CA ASN A 137 26.76 -13.19 7.64
C ASN A 137 26.88 -13.58 6.17
N GLY A 138 27.53 -12.74 5.38
CA GLY A 138 27.74 -12.98 3.96
C GLY A 138 28.10 -11.71 3.22
N THR A 139 27.91 -11.72 1.91
CA THR A 139 28.22 -10.61 1.00
C THR A 139 26.97 -9.94 0.43
N SER A 140 25.77 -10.44 0.75
CA SER A 140 24.51 -9.98 0.14
C SER A 140 23.34 -10.12 1.10
N TRP A 141 22.46 -9.12 1.10
CA TRP A 141 21.21 -9.08 1.85
C TRP A 141 20.07 -8.69 0.90
N THR A 142 19.00 -9.48 0.90
CA THR A 142 17.81 -9.23 0.06
C THR A 142 16.58 -8.98 0.92
N ALA A 143 16.08 -7.74 0.91
CA ALA A 143 14.82 -7.37 1.55
C ALA A 143 13.68 -7.53 0.54
N ASP A 144 12.76 -8.46 0.80
CA ASP A 144 11.59 -8.71 -0.07
C ASP A 144 10.34 -8.03 0.51
N PHE A 145 9.90 -6.95 -0.14
CA PHE A 145 8.72 -6.19 0.23
C PHE A 145 7.46 -6.57 -0.57
N SER A 146 7.50 -7.63 -1.38
CA SER A 146 6.42 -7.99 -2.31
C SER A 146 5.07 -8.21 -1.64
N LYS A 147 5.06 -8.70 -0.39
CA LYS A 147 3.82 -8.92 0.37
C LYS A 147 3.22 -7.63 0.93
N LEU A 148 4.05 -6.60 1.16
CA LEU A 148 3.69 -5.36 1.85
C LEU A 148 3.40 -4.20 0.88
N LEU A 149 4.23 -4.03 -0.15
CA LEU A 149 4.08 -2.93 -1.09
C LEU A 149 2.84 -3.10 -1.95
N LEU A 150 2.10 -2.01 -2.15
CA LEU A 150 0.85 -2.01 -2.89
C LEU A 150 1.09 -2.23 -4.39
N PHE A 151 2.02 -1.47 -4.98
CA PHE A 151 2.28 -1.54 -6.41
C PHE A 151 3.41 -2.52 -6.72
N PRO A 152 3.28 -3.36 -7.75
CA PRO A 152 4.36 -4.23 -8.18
C PRO A 152 5.46 -3.39 -8.84
N ASN A 153 6.71 -3.63 -8.45
CA ASN A 153 7.90 -3.07 -9.11
C ASN A 153 7.89 -1.53 -9.25
N LEU A 154 7.43 -0.82 -8.21
CA LEU A 154 7.35 0.65 -8.19
C LEU A 154 8.13 1.27 -7.04
N ILE A 155 9.25 0.66 -6.64
CA ILE A 155 10.14 1.29 -5.66
C ILE A 155 10.79 2.50 -6.34
N LYS A 156 10.49 3.71 -5.87
CA LYS A 156 11.04 4.96 -6.39
C LYS A 156 12.28 5.41 -5.61
N HIS A 157 12.27 5.19 -4.30
CA HIS A 157 13.40 5.51 -3.43
C HIS A 157 13.72 4.37 -2.47
N VAL A 158 15.01 4.23 -2.19
CA VAL A 158 15.55 3.32 -1.19
C VAL A 158 16.54 4.06 -0.32
N VAL A 159 16.41 3.90 1.00
CA VAL A 159 17.40 4.29 1.98
C VAL A 159 17.79 3.05 2.76
N TYR A 160 19.08 2.84 2.98
CA TYR A 160 19.55 1.73 3.79
C TYR A 160 20.70 2.13 4.70
N THR A 161 20.85 1.37 5.79
CA THR A 161 21.99 1.45 6.70
C THR A 161 22.56 0.06 6.87
N LEU A 162 23.88 -0.06 6.78
CA LEU A 162 24.64 -1.27 7.08
C LEU A 162 25.34 -1.09 8.42
N ILE A 163 25.03 -1.95 9.40
CA ILE A 163 25.67 -1.98 10.71
C ILE A 163 26.50 -3.25 10.78
N VAL A 164 27.82 -3.12 10.59
CA VAL A 164 28.75 -4.25 10.62
C VAL A 164 29.15 -4.58 12.05
N ASN A 165 29.07 -5.85 12.42
CA ASN A 165 29.58 -6.35 13.70
C ASN A 165 31.03 -6.79 13.48
N GLY A 166 31.98 -5.91 13.79
CA GLY A 166 33.42 -6.18 13.63
C GLY A 166 34.24 -4.90 13.53
N SER A 167 35.49 -5.04 13.11
CA SER A 167 36.45 -3.94 12.93
C SER A 167 36.69 -3.57 11.46
N THR A 168 36.02 -4.24 10.51
CA THR A 168 36.19 -3.96 9.08
C THR A 168 35.24 -2.89 8.58
N PHE A 169 35.62 -2.23 7.48
CA PHE A 169 34.84 -1.19 6.81
C PHE A 169 34.62 -1.62 5.35
N PRO A 170 33.69 -2.55 5.08
CA PRO A 170 33.48 -3.07 3.73
C PRO A 170 32.94 -1.97 2.81
N ASN A 171 33.37 -2.00 1.55
CA ASN A 171 32.69 -1.24 0.51
C ASN A 171 31.33 -1.87 0.28
N HIS A 172 30.28 -1.05 0.28
CA HIS A 172 28.90 -1.53 0.13
C HIS A 172 28.12 -0.71 -0.88
N ALA A 173 27.16 -1.35 -1.55
CA ALA A 173 26.29 -0.70 -2.52
C ALA A 173 24.90 -1.34 -2.57
N LEU A 174 23.90 -0.51 -2.88
CA LEU A 174 22.62 -1.01 -3.38
C LEU A 174 22.83 -1.48 -4.82
N ARG A 175 22.43 -2.71 -5.12
CA ARG A 175 22.62 -3.34 -6.43
C ARG A 175 21.34 -3.52 -7.21
N ASN A 176 20.20 -3.69 -6.52
CA ASN A 176 18.92 -3.95 -7.16
C ASN A 176 17.78 -3.41 -6.30
N ALA A 177 16.72 -2.91 -6.93
CA ALA A 177 15.47 -2.47 -6.31
C ALA A 177 14.20 -2.92 -7.09
N SER A 178 14.36 -3.88 -8.00
CA SER A 178 13.30 -4.39 -8.87
C SER A 178 12.45 -5.45 -8.19
N HIS A 179 11.25 -5.68 -8.71
CA HIS A 179 10.31 -6.70 -8.24
C HIS A 179 9.98 -6.56 -6.75
N ASN A 180 9.97 -5.32 -6.23
CA ASN A 180 9.80 -5.01 -4.82
C ASN A 180 10.86 -5.66 -3.90
N ARG A 181 12.03 -5.98 -4.45
CA ARG A 181 13.17 -6.54 -3.73
C ARG A 181 14.33 -5.59 -3.77
N VAL A 182 14.92 -5.32 -2.60
CA VAL A 182 16.14 -4.53 -2.48
C VAL A 182 17.31 -5.45 -2.17
N VAL A 183 18.36 -5.37 -2.98
CA VAL A 183 19.60 -6.14 -2.78
C VAL A 183 20.72 -5.18 -2.44
N ILE A 184 21.35 -5.40 -1.29
CA ILE A 184 22.53 -4.69 -0.82
C ILE A 184 23.68 -5.69 -0.78
N GLU A 185 24.85 -5.29 -1.29
CA GLU A 185 26.03 -6.15 -1.31
C GLU A 185 27.25 -5.45 -0.70
N THR A 186 28.15 -6.26 -0.17
CA THR A 186 29.49 -5.88 0.31
C THR A 186 30.57 -6.58 -0.52
N ASN A 187 31.76 -5.98 -0.61
CA ASN A 187 32.90 -6.57 -1.33
C ASN A 187 33.57 -7.75 -0.58
N GLU A 188 33.27 -7.92 0.70
CA GLU A 188 33.76 -9.01 1.55
C GLU A 188 32.64 -9.54 2.45
N ALA A 189 32.81 -10.76 2.95
CA ALA A 189 31.85 -11.36 3.85
C ALA A 189 31.92 -10.69 5.23
N VAL A 190 30.79 -10.17 5.70
CA VAL A 190 30.68 -9.55 7.03
C VAL A 190 29.44 -10.03 7.76
N THR A 191 29.51 -10.10 9.08
CA THR A 191 28.31 -10.23 9.92
C THR A 191 27.71 -8.84 10.12
N ALA A 192 26.49 -8.61 9.65
CA ALA A 192 25.87 -7.30 9.71
C ALA A 192 24.36 -7.34 9.93
N ASN A 193 23.85 -6.22 10.45
CA ASN A 193 22.44 -5.86 10.42
C ASN A 193 22.23 -4.82 9.32
N VAL A 194 21.30 -5.08 8.40
CA VAL A 194 20.92 -4.18 7.32
C VAL A 194 19.51 -3.69 7.56
N PHE A 195 19.37 -2.38 7.75
CA PHE A 195 18.07 -1.72 7.78
C PHE A 195 17.77 -1.12 6.41
N VAL A 196 16.57 -1.36 5.89
CA VAL A 196 16.12 -0.87 4.58
C VAL A 196 14.77 -0.18 4.74
N ALA A 197 14.63 1.01 4.16
CA ALA A 197 13.38 1.71 3.97
C ALA A 197 13.15 1.96 2.47
N VAL A 198 11.92 1.70 2.01
CA VAL A 198 11.51 1.86 0.60
C VAL A 198 10.27 2.73 0.49
N ASP A 199 10.16 3.46 -0.62
CA ASP A 199 9.09 4.41 -0.88
C ASP A 199 8.59 4.32 -2.33
N GLN A 200 7.26 4.21 -2.51
CA GLN A 200 6.54 4.22 -3.80
C GLN A 200 5.74 5.52 -4.03
N SER A 201 5.64 6.39 -3.03
CA SER A 201 4.67 7.48 -2.94
C SER A 201 5.08 8.76 -3.66
N ILE A 202 6.38 9.07 -3.71
CA ILE A 202 6.88 10.39 -4.12
C ILE A 202 6.77 10.60 -5.64
N ALA A 203 6.45 11.83 -6.03
CA ALA A 203 6.45 12.30 -7.42
C ALA A 203 7.89 12.55 -7.90
N SER A 204 8.20 12.18 -9.14
CA SER A 204 9.35 12.71 -9.88
C SER A 204 8.87 13.81 -10.81
#